data_AF-A0A970NRN5-F1
#
_entry.id   AF-A0A970NRN5-F1
#
_cell.length_a   1.000
_cell.length_b   1.000
_cell.length_c   1.000
_cell.angle_alpha   90.00
_cell.angle_beta   90.00
_cell.angle_gamma   90.00
#
_symmetry.space_group_name_H-M   'P 1'
#
loop_
_entity.id
_entity.type
_entity.pdbx_description
1 polymer ?
#
loop_
_entity_poly.entity_id
_entity_poly.type
_entity_poly.pdbx_seq_one_letter_code
_entity_poly.pdbx_strand_id
1 'polypeptide(L)'
;MNKTLMKIVLLLGYSVPFVFLAMYGDVAHGTMLLYGFMIIGYTTLCFFAIKSKQIGTMVIGNTLSWISSYICMQLAYTERWSWYFKPFRAETLMLILTVMACSIQILFALIKYKKTKDKKKEIE
;
A
#
# COMPACT_ATOMS: atom_id res chain seq x y z
N MET A 1 0.60 6.29 23.19
CA MET A 1 0.57 7.15 21.98
C MET A 1 -0.87 7.56 21.69
N ASN A 2 -1.12 8.84 21.47
CA ASN A 2 -2.47 9.36 21.22
C ASN A 2 -3.06 8.72 19.94
N LYS A 3 -4.34 8.32 19.96
CA LYS A 3 -5.04 7.73 18.80
C LYS A 3 -5.00 8.66 17.59
N THR A 4 -5.14 9.97 17.81
CA THR A 4 -5.07 10.96 16.73
C THR A 4 -3.67 11.04 16.11
N LEU A 5 -2.63 11.03 16.94
CA LEU A 5 -1.25 11.04 16.47
C LEU A 5 -0.95 9.81 15.59
N MET A 6 -1.41 8.62 16.02
CA MET A 6 -1.26 7.40 15.21
C MET A 6 -1.98 7.49 13.87
N LYS A 7 -3.14 8.10 13.82
CA LYS A 7 -3.89 8.29 12.58
C LYS A 7 -3.09 9.16 11.61
N ILE A 8 -2.56 10.28 12.10
CA ILE A 8 -1.77 11.21 11.30
C ILE A 8 -0.51 10.52 10.78
N VAL A 9 0.24 9.83 11.64
CA VAL A 9 1.46 9.10 11.23
C VAL A 9 1.16 8.04 10.18
N LEU A 10 0.08 7.27 10.34
CA LEU A 10 -0.33 6.29 9.34
C LEU A 10 -0.69 6.95 8.01
N LEU A 11 -1.48 8.02 8.03
CA LEU A 11 -1.86 8.74 6.80
C LEU A 11 -0.62 9.31 6.09
N LEU A 12 0.30 9.93 6.82
CA LEU A 12 1.57 10.43 6.27
C LEU A 12 2.40 9.30 5.64
N GLY A 13 2.48 8.15 6.31
CA GLY A 13 3.16 6.98 5.76
C GLY A 13 2.50 6.45 4.49
N TYR A 14 1.17 6.38 4.46
CA TYR A 14 0.41 5.98 3.28
C TYR A 14 0.45 7.01 2.14
N SER A 15 0.68 8.30 2.43
CA SER A 15 0.86 9.32 1.39
C SER A 15 2.11 9.09 0.53
N VAL A 16 3.05 8.26 0.98
CA VAL A 16 4.21 7.86 0.18
C VAL A 16 3.73 7.13 -1.08
N PRO A 17 4.22 7.55 -2.27
CA PRO A 17 3.79 6.98 -3.55
C PRO A 17 4.49 5.65 -3.84
N PHE A 18 4.24 4.63 -3.00
CA PHE A 18 4.99 3.37 -3.01
C PHE A 18 4.96 2.64 -4.36
N VAL A 19 3.79 2.56 -5.00
CA VAL A 19 3.64 1.87 -6.29
C VAL A 19 4.40 2.61 -7.38
N PHE A 20 4.32 3.95 -7.40
CA PHE A 20 5.11 4.76 -8.32
C PHE A 20 6.61 4.58 -8.09
N LEU A 21 7.09 4.63 -6.84
CA LEU A 21 8.51 4.44 -6.55
C LEU A 21 8.99 3.07 -7.02
N ALA A 22 8.20 2.03 -6.79
CA ALA A 22 8.49 0.68 -7.27
C ALA A 22 8.62 0.63 -8.79
N MET A 23 7.62 1.12 -9.52
CA MET A 23 7.61 1.16 -10.98
C MET A 23 8.71 2.07 -11.56
N TYR A 24 8.98 3.21 -10.92
CA TYR A 24 10.02 4.15 -11.36
C TYR A 24 11.40 3.52 -11.26
N GLY A 25 11.71 2.83 -10.14
CA GLY A 25 12.99 2.12 -10.00
C GLY A 25 13.16 1.02 -11.04
N ASP A 26 12.08 0.30 -11.33
CA ASP A 26 12.03 -0.76 -12.33
C ASP A 26 12.33 -0.20 -13.73
N VAL A 27 11.64 0.87 -14.14
CA VAL A 27 11.88 1.51 -15.44
C VAL A 27 13.26 2.14 -15.53
N ALA A 28 13.67 2.89 -14.51
CA ALA A 28 14.89 3.69 -14.55
C ALA A 28 16.17 2.85 -14.44
N HIS A 29 16.16 1.81 -13.60
CA HIS A 29 17.35 1.02 -13.27
C HIS A 29 17.23 -0.46 -13.64
N GLY A 30 16.07 -0.91 -14.15
CA GLY A 30 15.83 -2.33 -14.47
C GLY A 30 15.82 -3.24 -13.23
N THR A 31 15.56 -2.68 -12.04
CA THR A 31 15.65 -3.40 -10.77
C THR A 31 14.30 -3.48 -10.08
N MET A 32 13.97 -4.69 -9.60
CA MET A 32 12.73 -4.95 -8.87
C MET A 32 12.85 -4.69 -7.36
N LEU A 33 14.01 -4.21 -6.88
CA LEU A 33 14.24 -3.99 -5.44
C LEU A 33 13.21 -3.06 -4.79
N LEU A 34 12.75 -2.03 -5.52
CA LEU A 34 11.77 -1.08 -4.98
C LEU A 34 10.37 -1.68 -4.80
N TYR A 35 10.02 -2.78 -5.48
CA TYR A 35 8.82 -3.55 -5.14
C TYR A 35 8.96 -4.24 -3.79
N GLY A 36 10.16 -4.70 -3.43
CA GLY A 36 10.44 -5.24 -2.09
C GLY A 36 10.22 -4.18 -1.01
N PHE A 37 10.72 -2.96 -1.23
CA PHE A 37 10.47 -1.82 -0.32
C PHE A 37 8.99 -1.46 -0.22
N MET A 38 8.24 -1.50 -1.33
CA MET A 38 6.79 -1.32 -1.33
C MET A 38 6.09 -2.36 -0.43
N ILE A 39 6.45 -3.64 -0.56
CA ILE A 39 5.85 -4.72 0.25
C ILE A 39 6.16 -4.51 1.73
N ILE A 40 7.41 -4.22 2.09
CA ILE A 40 7.83 -3.97 3.48
C ILE A 40 7.09 -2.75 4.04
N GLY A 41 6.99 -1.66 3.26
CA GLY A 41 6.27 -0.45 3.64
C GLY A 41 4.79 -0.71 3.93
N TYR A 42 4.07 -1.31 2.99
CA TYR A 42 2.66 -1.64 3.16
C TYR A 42 2.42 -2.63 4.30
N THR A 43 3.26 -3.65 4.45
CA THR A 43 3.14 -4.63 5.53
C THR A 43 3.31 -3.97 6.90
N THR A 44 4.30 -3.09 7.01
CA THR A 44 4.57 -2.33 8.24
C THR A 44 3.40 -1.41 8.59
N LEU A 45 2.91 -0.64 7.61
CA LEU A 45 1.75 0.24 7.79
C LEU A 45 0.47 -0.52 8.16
N CYS A 46 0.22 -1.65 7.49
CA CYS A 46 -0.91 -2.53 7.80
C CYS A 46 -0.81 -3.08 9.23
N PHE A 47 0.37 -3.56 9.63
CA PHE A 47 0.60 -4.06 10.98
C PHE A 47 0.31 -2.99 12.04
N PHE A 48 0.81 -1.77 11.86
CA PHE A 48 0.55 -0.66 12.78
C PHE A 48 -0.91 -0.20 12.78
N ALA A 49 -1.57 -0.18 11.62
CA ALA A 49 -3.00 0.14 11.52
C ALA A 49 -3.85 -0.87 12.30
N ILE A 50 -3.57 -2.17 12.17
CA ILE A 50 -4.30 -3.20 12.92
C ILE A 50 -3.97 -3.13 14.42
N LYS A 51 -2.69 -2.97 14.79
CA LYS A 51 -2.26 -2.86 16.20
C LYS A 51 -2.91 -1.67 16.92
N SER A 52 -3.13 -0.57 16.20
CA SER A 52 -3.77 0.64 16.73
C SER A 52 -5.30 0.66 16.57
N LYS A 53 -5.91 -0.42 16.07
CA LYS A 53 -7.35 -0.53 15.76
C LYS A 53 -7.86 0.54 14.78
N GLN A 54 -7.01 0.97 13.86
CA GLN A 54 -7.28 2.01 12.86
C GLN A 54 -7.48 1.45 11.44
N ILE A 55 -8.32 0.44 11.31
CA ILE A 55 -8.56 -0.23 10.01
C ILE A 55 -9.18 0.73 8.99
N GLY A 56 -10.04 1.66 9.40
CA GLY A 56 -10.59 2.69 8.50
C GLY A 56 -9.50 3.59 7.90
N THR A 57 -8.48 3.94 8.70
CA THR A 57 -7.32 4.73 8.24
C THR A 57 -6.50 3.97 7.20
N MET A 58 -6.43 2.65 7.27
CA MET A 58 -5.74 1.81 6.29
C MET A 58 -6.37 1.92 4.89
N VAL A 59 -7.71 1.86 4.80
CA VAL A 59 -8.42 1.95 3.51
C VAL A 59 -8.22 3.34 2.90
N ILE A 60 -8.43 4.39 3.69
CA ILE A 60 -8.20 5.78 3.26
C ILE A 60 -6.74 5.99 2.84
N GLY A 61 -5.80 5.41 3.59
CA GLY A 61 -4.37 5.45 3.29
C GLY A 61 -4.02 4.81 1.95
N ASN A 62 -4.56 3.63 1.63
CA ASN A 62 -4.31 3.01 0.32
C ASN A 62 -4.82 3.89 -0.83
N THR A 63 -5.97 4.54 -0.67
CA THR A 63 -6.47 5.52 -1.65
C THR A 63 -5.53 6.71 -1.81
N LEU A 64 -5.01 7.26 -0.70
CA LEU A 64 -4.02 8.34 -0.74
C LEU A 64 -2.72 7.92 -1.44
N SER A 65 -2.24 6.71 -1.15
CA SER A 65 -1.04 6.15 -1.77
C SER A 65 -1.19 5.96 -3.28
N TRP A 66 -2.39 5.56 -3.73
CA TRP A 66 -2.72 5.45 -5.14
C TRP A 66 -2.78 6.83 -5.82
N ILE A 67 -3.46 7.80 -5.20
CA ILE A 67 -3.55 9.16 -5.71
C ILE A 67 -2.16 9.78 -5.82
N SER A 68 -1.32 9.68 -4.78
CA SER A 68 0.04 10.22 -4.80
C SER A 68 0.90 9.52 -5.85
N SER A 69 0.80 8.19 -5.96
CA SER A 69 1.49 7.42 -7.00
C SER A 69 1.06 7.85 -8.41
N TYR A 70 -0.23 8.05 -8.62
CA TYR A 70 -0.77 8.47 -9.91
C TYR A 70 -0.29 9.87 -10.28
N ILE A 71 -0.35 10.84 -9.36
CA ILE A 71 0.16 12.20 -9.58
C ILE A 71 1.66 12.15 -9.92
N CYS A 72 2.47 11.44 -9.14
CA CYS A 72 3.90 11.31 -9.41
C CYS A 72 4.18 10.65 -10.77
N MET A 73 3.40 9.64 -11.14
CA MET A 73 3.52 9.00 -12.45
C MET A 73 3.21 9.98 -13.57
N GLN A 74 2.13 10.76 -13.49
CA GLN A 74 1.80 11.74 -14.52
C GLN A 74 2.89 12.83 -14.67
N LEU A 75 3.52 13.22 -13.56
CA LEU A 75 4.63 14.19 -13.58
C LEU A 75 5.94 13.60 -14.14
N ALA A 76 6.18 12.30 -13.98
CA ALA A 76 7.40 11.61 -14.38
C ALA A 76 7.22 10.72 -15.63
N TYR A 77 6.05 10.77 -16.27
CA TYR A 77 5.71 9.89 -17.37
C TYR A 77 6.60 10.18 -18.57
N THR A 78 7.22 9.14 -19.12
CA THR A 78 7.98 9.22 -20.37
C THR A 78 7.55 8.09 -21.30
N GLU A 79 7.83 8.21 -22.60
CA GLU A 79 7.47 7.17 -23.59
C GLU A 79 7.99 5.78 -23.22
N ARG A 80 9.13 5.71 -22.53
CA ARG A 80 9.74 4.46 -22.03
C ARG A 80 8.78 3.65 -21.17
N TRP A 81 7.93 4.29 -20.35
CA TRP A 81 6.95 3.62 -19.50
C TRP A 81 5.91 2.84 -20.31
N SER A 82 5.51 3.38 -21.47
CA SER A 82 4.48 2.79 -22.33
C SER A 82 4.95 1.49 -23.01
N TRP A 83 6.26 1.40 -23.30
CA TRP A 83 6.83 0.24 -23.95
C TRP A 83 7.31 -0.81 -22.94
N TYR A 84 7.85 -0.38 -21.80
CA TYR A 84 8.44 -1.26 -20.79
C TYR A 84 7.44 -2.21 -20.13
N PHE A 85 6.24 -1.72 -19.78
CA PHE A 85 5.25 -2.52 -19.02
C PHE A 85 4.30 -3.36 -19.87
N LYS A 86 4.60 -3.54 -21.17
CA LYS A 86 3.78 -4.40 -22.04
C LYS A 86 3.64 -5.82 -21.47
N PRO A 87 2.47 -6.45 -21.59
CA PRO A 87 1.30 -6.06 -22.39
C PRO A 87 0.40 -5.00 -21.75
N PHE A 88 0.65 -4.59 -20.51
CA PHE A 88 -0.19 -3.64 -19.78
C PHE A 88 0.26 -2.19 -20.00
N ARG A 89 -0.67 -1.24 -19.84
CA ARG A 89 -0.30 0.18 -19.67
C ARG A 89 0.22 0.38 -18.24
N ALA A 90 1.15 1.32 -18.06
CA ALA A 90 1.69 1.66 -16.74
C ALA A 90 0.58 1.99 -15.73
N GLU A 91 -0.44 2.74 -16.15
CA GLU A 91 -1.61 3.08 -15.34
C GLU A 91 -2.39 1.83 -14.88
N THR A 92 -2.60 0.89 -15.79
CA THR A 92 -3.28 -0.38 -15.50
C THR A 92 -2.48 -1.23 -14.54
N LEU A 93 -1.16 -1.33 -14.73
CA LEU A 93 -0.28 -2.06 -13.82
C LEU A 93 -0.29 -1.44 -12.42
N MET A 94 -0.21 -0.10 -12.33
CA MET A 94 -0.31 0.61 -11.05
C MET A 94 -1.62 0.29 -10.33
N LEU A 95 -2.76 0.35 -11.04
CA LEU A 95 -4.06 0.02 -10.48
C LEU A 95 -4.11 -1.42 -9.97
N ILE A 96 -3.60 -2.38 -10.76
CA ILE A 96 -3.54 -3.79 -10.38
C ILE A 96 -2.71 -3.97 -9.09
N LEU A 97 -1.52 -3.36 -9.01
CA LEU A 97 -0.65 -3.43 -7.83
C LEU A 97 -1.32 -2.83 -6.60
N THR A 98 -1.97 -1.68 -6.73
CA THR A 98 -2.73 -1.05 -5.64
C THR A 98 -3.86 -1.96 -5.16
N VAL A 99 -4.66 -2.50 -6.07
CA VAL A 99 -5.79 -3.39 -5.72
C VAL A 99 -5.27 -4.64 -5.02
N MET A 100 -4.24 -5.30 -5.55
CA MET A 100 -3.63 -6.47 -4.92
C MET A 100 -3.10 -6.15 -3.51
N ALA A 101 -2.33 -5.07 -3.36
CA ALA A 101 -1.80 -4.65 -2.06
C ALA A 101 -2.93 -4.39 -1.05
N CYS A 102 -3.98 -3.67 -1.47
CA CYS A 102 -5.14 -3.37 -0.63
C CYS A 102 -5.90 -4.65 -0.24
N SER A 103 -6.16 -5.56 -1.19
CA SER A 103 -6.82 -6.84 -0.93
C SER A 103 -6.04 -7.69 0.08
N ILE A 104 -4.72 -7.80 -0.06
CA ILE A 104 -3.86 -8.53 0.88
C ILE A 104 -3.94 -7.92 2.29
N GLN A 105 -3.88 -6.59 2.40
CA GLN A 105 -4.00 -5.90 3.69
C GLN A 105 -5.36 -6.13 4.35
N ILE A 106 -6.45 -6.09 3.58
CA ILE A 106 -7.81 -6.38 4.08
C ILE A 106 -7.92 -7.82 4.57
N LEU A 107 -7.44 -8.80 3.78
CA LEU A 107 -7.43 -10.21 4.17
C LEU A 107 -6.67 -10.42 5.48
N PHE A 108 -5.49 -9.81 5.61
CA PHE A 108 -4.68 -9.90 6.82
C PHE A 108 -5.38 -9.30 8.04
N ALA A 109 -6.05 -8.15 7.87
CA ALA A 109 -6.86 -7.53 8.92
C ALA A 109 -8.03 -8.42 9.36
N LEU A 110 -8.74 -9.05 8.42
CA LEU A 110 -9.85 -9.96 8.69
C LEU A 110 -9.41 -11.22 9.46
N ILE A 111 -8.30 -11.85 9.04
CA ILE A 111 -7.74 -13.03 9.72
C ILE A 111 -7.39 -12.71 11.18
N LYS A 112 -6.72 -11.57 11.41
CA LYS A 112 -6.33 -11.16 12.76
C LYS A 112 -7.55 -10.80 13.64
N TYR A 113 -8.57 -10.20 13.04
CA TYR A 113 -9.82 -9.91 13.74
C TYR A 113 -10.53 -11.20 14.19
N LYS A 114 -10.65 -12.21 13.31
CA LYS A 114 -11.21 -13.52 13.65
C LYS A 114 -10.44 -14.18 14.80
N LYS A 115 -9.12 -14.28 14.70
CA LYS A 115 -8.26 -14.87 15.75
C LYS A 115 -8.40 -14.18 17.12
N THR A 116 -8.61 -12.85 17.12
CA THR A 116 -8.83 -12.09 18.35
C THR A 116 -10.21 -12.37 18.95
N LYS A 117 -11.24 -12.55 18.12
CA LYS A 117 -12.60 -12.88 18.55
C LYS A 117 -12.68 -14.29 19.12
N ASP A 118 -12.04 -15.27 18.47
CA ASP A 118 -12.07 -16.66 18.90
C ASP A 118 -11.40 -16.83 20.27
N LYS A 119 -10.23 -16.19 20.47
CA LYS A 119 -9.58 -16.15 21.79
C LYS A 119 -10.43 -15.53 22.90
N LYS A 120 -11.31 -14.57 22.59
CA LYS A 120 -12.18 -13.95 23.60
C LYS A 120 -13.28 -14.91 24.05
N LYS A 121 -13.77 -15.75 23.13
CA LYS A 121 -14.79 -16.78 23.41
C LYS A 121 -14.26 -17.95 24.24
N GLU A 122 -12.98 -18.27 24.17
CA GLU A 122 -12.37 -19.33 24.99
C GLU A 122 -12.17 -18.93 26.47
N ILE A 123 -12.26 -17.63 26.78
CA ILE A 123 -12.01 -17.07 28.12
C ILE A 123 -13.33 -16.73 28.85
N GLU A 124 -14.45 -16.63 28.13
CA GLU A 124 -15.81 -16.42 28.66
C GLU A 124 -16.48 -17.76 28.98
#